data_AF-A0A414IQB5-F1
#
_entry.id   AF-A0A414IQB5-F1
#
_cell.length_a   1.000
_cell.length_b   1.000
_cell.length_c   1.000
_cell.angle_alpha   90.00
_cell.angle_beta   90.00
_cell.angle_gamma   90.00
#
_symmetry.space_group_name_H-M   'P 1'
#
loop_
_entity.id
_entity.type
_entity.pdbx_description
1 polymer ?
#
loop_
_entity_poly.entity_id
_entity_poly.type
_entity_poly.pdbx_seq_one_letter_code
_entity_poly.pdbx_strand_id
1 'polypeptide(L)'
;METFYLIDFENVHNDGIANIESMTKEEHVHIFSTQNATNIRQDIFWLKEDRDIKPHLVPVRKQSLDMHLVSYLGYLLGVYGKECSYVIISKDKDYDNIVKFWKEEGYPNISRKEKWPGTASTQRQKTQTVSQTKSNVQTVNSKISAGMAYEFEGDDRSELNLFMQHGLVDIGYDGNSANRICKFVIAHCNDERMLNRIHNDFKNSFNNYSEVYEDVKSILEKFVQSKSKVAKRESQVRSFFGQHFQKKIYVDCKEEIIQIILKSETKQQVNNGLLKLYSDGTVVSHIYKTIQPLIRELPGK
;
A
#
# COMPACT_ATOMS: atom_id res chain seq x y z
N MET A 1 -3.31 -35.55 -3.61
CA MET A 1 -2.82 -35.69 -2.23
C MET A 1 -3.12 -34.39 -1.53
N GLU A 2 -3.96 -34.40 -0.48
CA GLU A 2 -4.29 -33.18 0.24
C GLU A 2 -3.05 -32.62 0.96
N THR A 3 -2.92 -31.30 0.97
CA THR A 3 -1.81 -30.61 1.64
C THR A 3 -2.32 -29.57 2.62
N PHE A 4 -1.95 -29.72 3.88
CA PHE A 4 -2.27 -28.80 4.96
C PHE A 4 -1.09 -27.87 5.21
N TYR A 5 -1.29 -26.58 5.03
CA TYR A 5 -0.30 -25.56 5.35
C TYR A 5 -0.63 -24.92 6.69
N LEU A 6 0.32 -24.96 7.61
CA LEU A 6 0.24 -24.28 8.90
C LEU A 6 1.20 -23.10 8.89
N ILE A 7 0.66 -21.88 8.84
CA ILE A 7 1.43 -20.66 8.69
C ILE A 7 1.61 -19.99 10.04
N ASP A 8 2.88 -19.82 10.42
CA ASP A 8 3.28 -19.00 11.55
C ASP A 8 3.37 -17.54 11.12
N PHE A 9 2.24 -16.83 11.13
CA PHE A 9 2.17 -15.48 10.60
C PHE A 9 3.01 -14.47 11.40
N GLU A 10 3.27 -14.74 12.67
CA GLU A 10 4.17 -13.91 13.49
C GLU A 10 5.60 -13.97 12.97
N ASN A 11 6.04 -15.12 12.48
CA ASN A 11 7.39 -15.31 12.00
C ASN A 11 7.59 -14.94 10.52
N VAL A 12 6.64 -15.32 9.65
CA VAL A 12 6.79 -15.13 8.19
C VAL A 12 6.08 -13.90 7.65
N HIS A 13 5.09 -13.36 8.37
CA HIS A 13 4.25 -12.26 7.92
C HIS A 13 3.72 -12.48 6.48
N ASN A 14 3.54 -11.40 5.72
CA ASN A 14 3.04 -11.45 4.35
C ASN A 14 4.01 -12.16 3.37
N ASP A 15 5.31 -12.25 3.67
CA ASP A 15 6.27 -12.96 2.83
C ASP A 15 5.99 -14.47 2.80
N GLY A 16 5.45 -15.01 3.89
CA GLY A 16 5.10 -16.42 4.01
C GLY A 16 3.97 -16.86 3.09
N ILE A 17 3.15 -15.92 2.65
CA ILE A 17 1.87 -16.14 1.96
C ILE A 17 1.78 -15.40 0.63
N ALA A 18 2.90 -14.87 0.12
CA ALA A 18 2.92 -14.01 -1.06
C ALA A 18 2.24 -14.63 -2.30
N ASN A 19 2.24 -15.97 -2.39
CA ASN A 19 1.65 -16.73 -3.50
C ASN A 19 0.42 -17.56 -3.09
N ILE A 20 -0.24 -17.25 -1.97
CA ILE A 20 -1.41 -18.00 -1.49
C ILE A 20 -2.58 -18.01 -2.48
N GLU A 21 -2.61 -17.07 -3.43
CA GLU A 21 -3.61 -17.00 -4.51
C GLU A 21 -3.47 -18.13 -5.54
N SER A 22 -2.29 -18.75 -5.65
CA SER A 22 -2.05 -19.88 -6.57
C SER A 22 -2.49 -21.23 -5.98
N MET A 23 -3.20 -21.22 -4.86
CA MET A 23 -3.60 -22.42 -4.14
C MET A 23 -4.53 -23.31 -4.99
N THR A 24 -4.51 -24.62 -4.81
CA THR A 24 -5.46 -25.55 -5.45
C THR A 24 -6.60 -25.91 -4.51
N LYS A 25 -7.56 -26.74 -4.97
CA LYS A 25 -8.70 -27.17 -4.13
C LYS A 25 -8.31 -28.23 -3.10
N GLU A 26 -7.20 -28.91 -3.33
CA GLU A 26 -6.62 -29.95 -2.48
C GLU A 26 -5.68 -29.37 -1.41
N GLU A 27 -5.58 -28.04 -1.32
CA GLU A 27 -4.72 -27.33 -0.38
C GLU A 27 -5.57 -26.62 0.68
N HIS A 28 -5.24 -26.87 1.94
CA HIS A 28 -5.95 -26.38 3.12
C HIS A 28 -5.01 -25.52 3.93
N VAL A 29 -5.43 -24.31 4.30
CA VAL A 29 -4.54 -23.32 4.92
C VAL A 29 -5.02 -22.92 6.29
N HIS A 30 -4.12 -23.01 7.26
CA HIS A 30 -4.34 -22.61 8.64
C HIS A 30 -3.36 -21.49 9.01
N ILE A 31 -3.86 -20.29 9.26
CA ILE A 31 -3.03 -19.12 9.56
C ILE A 31 -3.08 -18.85 11.05
N PHE A 32 -1.97 -19.06 11.74
CA PHE A 32 -1.82 -18.77 13.17
C PHE A 32 -1.24 -17.38 13.36
N SER A 33 -1.88 -16.57 14.20
CA SER A 33 -1.44 -15.21 14.49
C SER A 33 -1.86 -14.81 15.90
N THR A 34 -1.10 -13.94 16.56
CA THR A 34 -1.53 -13.36 17.82
C THR A 34 -2.57 -12.26 17.58
N GLN A 35 -3.42 -11.96 18.56
CA GLN A 35 -4.45 -10.90 18.41
C GLN A 35 -3.86 -9.51 18.09
N ASN A 36 -2.56 -9.29 18.28
CA ASN A 36 -1.85 -8.05 17.93
C ASN A 36 -1.26 -8.04 16.50
N ALA A 37 -1.29 -9.15 15.77
CA ALA A 37 -0.77 -9.22 14.41
C ALA A 37 -1.80 -8.67 13.40
N THR A 38 -2.05 -7.36 13.45
CA THR A 38 -3.05 -6.63 12.63
C THR A 38 -2.67 -6.46 11.16
N ASN A 39 -1.65 -7.16 10.66
CA ASN A 39 -1.07 -6.97 9.34
C ASN A 39 -1.27 -8.15 8.37
N ILE A 40 -2.12 -9.13 8.71
CA ILE A 40 -2.54 -10.15 7.74
C ILE A 40 -3.15 -9.42 6.53
N ARG A 41 -2.58 -9.65 5.34
CA ARG A 41 -3.06 -9.13 4.06
C ARG A 41 -4.60 -9.25 4.02
N GLN A 42 -5.31 -8.12 3.98
CA GLN A 42 -6.78 -8.08 4.12
C GLN A 42 -7.50 -8.89 3.03
N ASP A 43 -6.84 -9.14 1.91
CA ASP A 43 -7.31 -10.00 0.83
C ASP A 43 -7.34 -11.49 1.14
N ILE A 44 -6.61 -11.96 2.16
CA ILE A 44 -6.80 -13.31 2.67
C ILE A 44 -8.20 -13.48 3.25
N PHE A 45 -8.81 -12.43 3.81
CA PHE A 45 -10.20 -12.50 4.28
C PHE A 45 -11.17 -12.71 3.11
N TRP A 46 -10.87 -12.18 1.92
CA TRP A 46 -11.68 -12.36 0.72
C TRP A 46 -11.47 -13.74 0.06
N LEU A 47 -10.28 -14.34 0.22
CA LEU A 47 -10.02 -15.71 -0.26
C LEU A 47 -10.77 -16.80 0.53
N LYS A 48 -11.35 -16.49 1.70
CA LYS A 48 -12.08 -17.46 2.55
C LYS A 48 -13.43 -17.90 2.00
N GLU A 49 -14.07 -17.09 1.15
CA GLU A 49 -15.40 -17.44 0.61
C GLU A 49 -15.34 -18.54 -0.46
N ASP A 50 -14.20 -18.65 -1.17
CA ASP A 50 -14.00 -19.61 -2.27
C ASP A 50 -12.91 -20.66 -2.00
N ARG A 51 -12.20 -20.60 -0.86
CA ARG A 51 -11.06 -21.49 -0.55
C ARG A 51 -10.99 -21.87 0.94
N ASP A 52 -10.45 -23.07 1.25
CA ASP A 52 -10.33 -23.55 2.64
C ASP A 52 -9.16 -22.88 3.39
N ILE A 53 -9.37 -21.63 3.78
CA ILE A 53 -8.43 -20.84 4.59
C ILE A 53 -9.05 -20.53 5.96
N LYS A 54 -8.42 -21.02 7.02
CA LYS A 54 -8.90 -20.91 8.40
C LYS A 54 -7.93 -20.09 9.26
N PRO A 55 -8.34 -18.92 9.77
CA PRO A 55 -7.53 -18.14 10.71
C PRO A 55 -7.65 -18.71 12.13
N HIS A 56 -6.53 -18.70 12.86
CA HIS A 56 -6.44 -19.07 14.27
C HIS A 56 -5.81 -17.90 15.05
N LEU A 57 -6.61 -17.22 15.86
CA LEU A 57 -6.18 -16.08 16.66
C LEU A 57 -5.80 -16.52 18.08
N VAL A 58 -4.52 -16.35 18.43
CA VAL A 58 -3.97 -16.71 19.74
C VAL A 58 -3.97 -15.48 20.67
N PRO A 59 -4.52 -15.58 21.90
CA PRO A 59 -4.52 -14.46 22.86
C PRO A 59 -3.12 -13.99 23.24
N VAL A 60 -2.93 -12.67 23.35
CA VAL A 60 -1.64 -12.09 23.77
C VAL A 60 -1.49 -12.23 25.28
N ARG A 61 -0.26 -12.52 25.75
CA ARG A 61 0.25 -12.45 27.14
C ARG A 61 0.35 -13.74 27.97
N LYS A 62 -0.05 -14.92 27.50
CA LYS A 62 0.14 -16.17 28.27
C LYS A 62 0.48 -17.45 27.51
N GLN A 63 0.29 -17.50 26.19
CA GLN A 63 0.51 -18.71 25.42
C GLN A 63 1.27 -18.37 24.15
N SER A 64 2.20 -19.23 23.76
CA SER A 64 3.03 -19.03 22.58
C SER A 64 2.33 -19.60 21.34
N LEU A 65 2.52 -18.94 20.20
CA LEU A 65 1.86 -19.27 18.94
C LEU A 65 2.29 -20.64 18.42
N ASP A 66 3.58 -20.94 18.55
CA ASP A 66 4.19 -22.25 18.27
C ASP A 66 3.47 -23.40 18.97
N MET A 67 3.09 -23.26 20.25
CA MET A 67 2.33 -24.28 20.98
C MET A 67 0.97 -24.55 20.34
N HIS A 68 0.27 -23.52 19.89
CA HIS A 68 -1.02 -23.68 19.23
C HIS A 68 -0.87 -24.32 17.86
N LEU A 69 0.11 -23.87 17.08
CA LEU A 69 0.39 -24.41 15.75
C LEU A 69 0.76 -25.89 15.84
N VAL A 70 1.68 -26.26 16.74
CA VAL A 70 2.12 -27.66 16.92
C VAL A 70 0.99 -28.53 17.49
N SER A 71 0.19 -28.01 18.43
CA SER A 71 -0.97 -28.74 18.94
C SER A 71 -1.99 -29.02 17.83
N TYR A 72 -2.25 -28.03 16.98
CA TYR A 72 -3.17 -28.17 15.86
C TYR A 72 -2.61 -29.08 14.76
N LEU A 73 -1.29 -29.06 14.52
CA LEU A 73 -0.63 -30.06 13.67
C LEU A 73 -0.91 -31.48 14.17
N GLY A 74 -0.75 -31.73 15.47
CA GLY A 74 -1.08 -33.03 16.07
C GLY A 74 -2.54 -33.44 15.86
N TYR A 75 -3.47 -32.49 15.99
CA TYR A 75 -4.88 -32.72 15.66
C TYR A 75 -5.08 -33.12 14.20
N LEU A 76 -4.49 -32.38 13.24
CA LEU A 76 -4.60 -32.70 11.82
C LEU A 76 -4.02 -34.09 11.49
N LEU A 77 -2.87 -34.43 12.07
CA LEU A 77 -2.24 -35.74 11.90
C LEU A 77 -3.11 -36.89 12.41
N GLY A 78 -3.86 -36.66 13.50
CA GLY A 78 -4.80 -37.63 14.05
C GLY A 78 -6.07 -37.80 13.22
N VAL A 79 -6.56 -36.73 12.59
CA VAL A 79 -7.80 -36.73 11.79
C VAL A 79 -7.57 -37.24 10.37
N TYR A 80 -6.50 -36.77 9.71
CA TYR A 80 -6.27 -37.00 8.27
C TYR A 80 -5.18 -38.04 7.99
N GLY A 81 -4.37 -38.40 8.99
CA GLY A 81 -3.43 -39.52 8.89
C GLY A 81 -2.23 -39.27 7.96
N LYS A 82 -1.58 -40.35 7.52
CA LYS A 82 -0.27 -40.33 6.85
C LYS A 82 -0.32 -40.04 5.34
N GLU A 83 -1.50 -40.13 4.76
CA GLU A 83 -1.75 -39.95 3.31
C GLU A 83 -1.74 -38.49 2.86
N CYS A 84 -1.78 -37.54 3.82
CA CYS A 84 -1.73 -36.11 3.55
C CYS A 84 -0.33 -35.54 3.75
N SER A 85 -0.07 -34.38 3.13
CA SER A 85 1.14 -33.59 3.35
C SER A 85 0.88 -32.47 4.34
N TYR A 86 1.82 -32.22 5.24
CA TYR A 86 1.71 -31.15 6.24
C TYR A 86 2.94 -30.26 6.16
N VAL A 87 2.72 -28.97 5.90
CA VAL A 87 3.78 -28.02 5.62
C VAL A 87 3.68 -26.86 6.61
N ILE A 88 4.68 -26.73 7.47
CA ILE A 88 4.82 -25.57 8.35
C ILE A 88 5.49 -24.45 7.55
N ILE A 89 4.85 -23.29 7.47
CA ILE A 89 5.44 -22.09 6.88
C ILE A 89 5.94 -21.20 8.01
N SER A 90 7.25 -21.28 8.29
CA SER A 90 7.94 -20.47 9.30
C SER A 90 9.43 -20.36 8.96
N LYS A 91 10.09 -19.24 9.29
CA LYS A 91 11.57 -19.11 9.30
C LYS A 91 12.18 -19.62 10.60
N ASP A 92 11.36 -19.89 11.62
CA ASP A 92 11.83 -20.47 12.87
C ASP A 92 12.29 -21.92 12.64
N LYS A 93 13.55 -22.20 12.99
CA LYS A 93 14.16 -23.51 12.83
C LYS A 93 13.81 -24.46 13.96
N ASP A 94 13.21 -23.98 15.06
CA ASP A 94 12.80 -24.85 16.15
C ASP A 94 11.71 -25.85 15.72
N TYR A 95 10.93 -25.51 14.69
CA TYR A 95 10.00 -26.45 14.04
C TYR A 95 10.70 -27.59 13.30
N ASP A 96 11.99 -27.50 12.94
CA ASP A 96 12.71 -28.61 12.31
C ASP A 96 12.81 -29.82 13.26
N ASN A 97 12.86 -29.56 14.58
CA ASN A 97 12.80 -30.62 15.60
C ASN A 97 11.43 -31.31 15.61
N ILE A 98 10.35 -30.54 15.44
CA ILE A 98 8.97 -31.06 15.36
C ILE A 98 8.78 -31.89 14.09
N VAL A 99 9.30 -31.42 12.95
CA VAL A 99 9.29 -32.17 11.68
C VAL A 99 10.03 -33.49 11.84
N LYS A 100 11.20 -33.48 12.49
CA LYS A 100 11.98 -34.69 12.74
C LYS A 100 11.21 -35.68 13.62
N PHE A 101 10.67 -35.21 14.75
CA PHE A 101 9.89 -36.02 15.68
C PHE A 101 8.74 -36.76 14.96
N TRP A 102 7.90 -36.05 14.20
CA TRP A 102 6.76 -36.69 13.54
C TRP A 102 7.15 -37.64 12.40
N LYS A 103 8.28 -37.40 11.73
CA LYS A 103 8.84 -38.37 10.77
C LYS A 103 9.25 -39.67 11.45
N GLU A 104 9.83 -39.59 12.65
CA GLU A 104 10.19 -40.75 13.48
C GLU A 104 8.95 -41.52 13.95
N GLU A 105 7.86 -40.80 14.28
CA GLU A 105 6.52 -41.39 14.57
C GLU A 105 5.81 -41.93 13.30
N GLY A 106 6.48 -41.88 12.15
CA GLY A 106 6.02 -42.50 10.91
C GLY A 106 5.09 -41.64 10.07
N TYR A 107 5.14 -40.31 10.19
CA TYR A 107 4.50 -39.35 9.27
C TYR A 107 5.54 -38.75 8.31
N PRO A 108 5.76 -39.38 7.14
CA PRO A 108 6.89 -39.02 6.26
C PRO A 108 6.70 -37.67 5.55
N ASN A 109 5.45 -37.26 5.31
CA ASN A 109 5.08 -36.11 4.47
C ASN A 109 4.96 -34.80 5.27
N ILE A 110 5.84 -34.60 6.25
CA ILE A 110 5.90 -33.37 7.06
C ILE A 110 7.14 -32.58 6.67
N SER A 111 6.99 -31.26 6.51
CA SER A 111 8.11 -30.38 6.18
C SER A 111 7.95 -28.97 6.73
N ARG A 112 9.06 -28.25 6.85
CA ARG A 112 9.09 -26.81 7.07
C ARG A 112 9.57 -26.09 5.82
N LYS A 113 8.92 -24.98 5.48
CA LYS A 113 9.38 -24.04 4.45
C LYS A 113 9.34 -22.63 5.01
N GLU A 114 10.20 -21.76 4.51
CA GLU A 114 10.19 -20.35 4.93
C GLU A 114 9.09 -19.54 4.24
N LYS A 115 8.58 -20.02 3.10
CA LYS A 115 7.61 -19.34 2.25
C LYS A 115 6.70 -20.32 1.52
N TRP A 116 5.52 -19.86 1.13
CA TRP A 116 4.60 -20.58 0.25
C TRP A 116 5.31 -20.98 -1.07
N PRO A 117 5.16 -22.23 -1.54
CA PRO A 117 5.74 -22.66 -2.79
C PRO A 117 5.12 -21.90 -3.99
N GLY A 118 5.93 -21.13 -4.71
CA GLY A 118 5.52 -20.53 -6.00
C GLY A 118 5.95 -21.43 -7.16
N THR A 119 5.16 -21.47 -8.24
CA THR A 119 5.60 -22.02 -9.52
C THR A 119 6.80 -21.21 -10.02
N ALA A 120 7.90 -21.89 -10.29
CA ALA A 120 9.15 -21.26 -10.72
C ALA A 120 8.92 -20.48 -12.02
N SER A 121 8.94 -19.15 -11.95
CA SER A 121 9.20 -18.28 -13.08
C SER A 121 10.49 -17.49 -12.83
N THR A 122 11.44 -17.81 -13.69
CA THR A 122 12.74 -17.20 -13.99
C THR A 122 13.15 -15.96 -13.20
N GLN A 123 14.17 -16.13 -12.36
CA GLN A 123 14.96 -15.04 -11.78
C GLN A 123 15.49 -14.11 -12.88
N ARG A 124 14.94 -12.90 -12.98
CA ARG A 124 15.71 -11.74 -13.44
C ARG A 124 16.28 -11.05 -12.21
N GLN A 125 17.59 -11.21 -12.06
CA GLN A 125 18.41 -10.50 -11.10
C GLN A 125 18.13 -8.99 -11.21
N LYS A 126 17.61 -8.39 -10.15
CA LYS A 126 17.82 -6.98 -9.84
C LYS A 126 18.73 -6.91 -8.63
N THR A 127 19.93 -6.45 -8.91
CA THR A 127 21.03 -6.19 -8.01
C THR A 127 20.57 -5.34 -6.83
N GLN A 128 20.94 -5.80 -5.64
CA GLN A 128 20.78 -5.09 -4.39
C GLN A 128 21.51 -3.75 -4.45
N THR A 129 20.84 -2.69 -4.04
CA THR A 129 21.52 -1.59 -3.35
C THR A 129 20.77 -1.39 -2.03
N VAL A 130 21.38 -1.89 -0.99
CA VAL A 130 20.97 -1.73 0.40
C VAL A 130 21.26 -0.28 0.78
N SER A 131 20.22 0.51 1.02
CA SER A 131 20.30 1.69 1.85
C SER A 131 19.13 1.66 2.82
N GLN A 132 19.49 1.62 4.09
CA GLN A 132 18.63 1.50 5.25
C GLN A 132 17.63 2.66 5.31
N THR A 133 16.37 2.35 5.55
CA THR A 133 15.52 3.17 6.42
C THR A 133 14.44 2.28 7.03
N LYS A 134 14.49 2.13 8.35
CA LYS A 134 13.43 1.52 9.15
C LYS A 134 12.19 2.42 9.11
N SER A 135 11.01 1.79 9.14
CA SER A 135 9.65 2.29 9.42
C SER A 135 8.68 2.50 8.24
N ASN A 136 7.47 1.95 8.44
CA ASN A 136 6.23 2.00 7.64
C ASN A 136 6.12 1.14 6.36
N VAL A 137 5.98 -0.17 6.55
CA VAL A 137 5.27 -1.01 5.56
C VAL A 137 3.75 -0.85 5.78
N GLN A 138 3.21 0.28 5.34
CA GLN A 138 1.79 0.40 5.02
C GLN A 138 1.57 -0.32 3.68
N THR A 139 0.70 -1.33 3.65
CA THR A 139 0.25 -1.98 2.41
C THR A 139 -0.30 -0.93 1.44
N VAL A 140 -0.11 -1.08 0.13
CA VAL A 140 -0.55 -0.10 -0.89
C VAL A 140 -2.01 0.33 -0.69
N ASN A 141 -2.89 -0.62 -0.37
CA ASN A 141 -4.29 -0.35 -0.04
C ASN A 141 -4.47 0.57 1.17
N SER A 142 -3.68 0.40 2.24
CA SER A 142 -3.73 1.27 3.42
C SER A 142 -3.23 2.68 3.12
N LYS A 143 -2.21 2.83 2.26
CA LYS A 143 -1.74 4.15 1.80
C LYS A 143 -2.80 4.85 0.97
N ILE A 144 -3.41 4.13 0.02
CA ILE A 144 -4.48 4.68 -0.83
C ILE A 144 -5.66 5.07 0.06
N SER A 145 -6.13 4.16 0.93
CA SER A 145 -7.28 4.43 1.81
C SER A 145 -7.03 5.61 2.73
N ALA A 146 -5.84 5.72 3.35
CA ALA A 146 -5.49 6.86 4.18
C ALA A 146 -5.35 8.16 3.39
N GLY A 147 -4.80 8.10 2.17
CA GLY A 147 -4.63 9.28 1.31
C GLY A 147 -5.90 9.78 0.65
N MET A 148 -6.89 8.90 0.52
CA MET A 148 -8.22 9.18 -0.03
C MET A 148 -9.25 9.39 1.09
N ALA A 149 -8.86 9.36 2.36
CA ALA A 149 -9.73 9.55 3.52
C ALA A 149 -10.10 11.03 3.75
N TYR A 150 -10.62 11.67 2.71
CA TYR A 150 -11.25 12.99 2.77
C TYR A 150 -12.33 13.06 1.70
N GLU A 151 -13.27 13.99 1.87
CA GLU A 151 -14.38 14.13 0.94
C GLU A 151 -13.94 14.84 -0.34
N PHE A 152 -14.05 14.15 -1.49
CA PHE A 152 -13.79 14.74 -2.80
C PHE A 152 -15.01 15.51 -3.29
N GLU A 153 -14.87 16.83 -3.40
CA GLU A 153 -15.88 17.75 -3.91
C GLU A 153 -15.35 18.53 -5.14
N GLY A 154 -16.25 18.90 -6.07
CA GLY A 154 -15.96 19.82 -7.18
C GLY A 154 -14.62 19.57 -7.91
N ASP A 155 -13.66 20.46 -7.65
CA ASP A 155 -12.33 20.47 -8.27
C ASP A 155 -11.50 19.22 -7.92
N ASP A 156 -11.62 18.67 -6.71
CA ASP A 156 -10.88 17.46 -6.31
C ASP A 156 -11.28 16.23 -7.13
N ARG A 157 -12.58 16.10 -7.42
CA ARG A 157 -13.11 15.02 -8.28
C ARG A 157 -12.59 15.18 -9.71
N SER A 158 -12.51 16.42 -10.18
CA SER A 158 -12.00 16.74 -11.52
C SER A 158 -10.51 16.47 -11.63
N GLU A 159 -9.72 16.82 -10.60
CA GLU A 159 -8.30 16.54 -10.51
C GLU A 159 -8.02 15.02 -10.49
N LEU A 160 -8.75 14.27 -9.65
CA LEU A 160 -8.65 12.82 -9.60
C LEU A 160 -8.99 12.18 -10.95
N ASN A 161 -10.07 12.64 -11.59
CA ASN A 161 -10.50 12.13 -12.90
C ASN A 161 -9.43 12.37 -13.98
N LEU A 162 -8.87 13.58 -14.05
CA LEU A 162 -7.81 13.92 -15.00
C LEU A 162 -6.54 13.10 -14.72
N PHE A 163 -6.12 12.99 -13.45
CA PHE A 163 -4.95 12.22 -13.07
C PHE A 163 -5.09 10.74 -13.45
N MET A 164 -6.26 10.16 -13.19
CA MET A 164 -6.56 8.78 -13.60
C MET A 164 -6.56 8.62 -15.11
N GLN A 165 -7.17 9.54 -15.85
CA GLN A 165 -7.28 9.45 -17.30
C GLN A 165 -5.90 9.52 -17.97
N HIS A 166 -5.03 10.44 -17.54
CA HIS A 166 -3.64 10.50 -18.01
C HIS A 166 -2.87 9.23 -17.65
N GLY A 167 -2.96 8.77 -16.39
CA GLY A 167 -2.28 7.57 -15.95
C GLY A 167 -2.67 6.31 -16.73
N LEU A 168 -3.96 6.17 -17.08
CA LEU A 168 -4.47 5.04 -17.86
C LEU A 168 -4.03 5.11 -19.34
N VAL A 169 -4.01 6.29 -19.95
CA VAL A 169 -3.52 6.47 -21.32
C VAL A 169 -2.02 6.19 -21.41
N ASP A 170 -1.23 6.64 -20.43
CA ASP A 170 0.22 6.44 -20.39
C ASP A 170 0.62 4.97 -20.32
N ILE A 171 -0.21 4.12 -19.70
CA ILE A 171 0.00 2.67 -19.62
C ILE A 171 -0.67 1.91 -20.77
N GLY A 172 -1.35 2.60 -21.71
CA GLY A 172 -1.82 2.05 -22.97
C GLY A 172 -3.31 1.73 -23.07
N TYR A 173 -4.17 2.18 -22.14
CA TYR A 173 -5.62 2.01 -22.27
C TYR A 173 -6.18 2.93 -23.35
N ASP A 174 -7.12 2.41 -24.14
CA ASP A 174 -7.87 3.24 -25.08
C ASP A 174 -8.85 4.19 -24.35
N GLY A 175 -9.27 5.26 -25.02
CA GLY A 175 -10.10 6.30 -24.41
C GLY A 175 -11.44 5.80 -23.86
N ASN A 176 -12.05 4.76 -24.46
CA ASN A 176 -13.31 4.22 -23.96
C ASN A 176 -13.11 3.42 -22.69
N SER A 177 -12.09 2.56 -22.66
CA SER A 177 -11.73 1.78 -21.48
C SER A 177 -11.30 2.69 -20.33
N ALA A 178 -10.45 3.69 -20.60
CA ALA A 178 -10.02 4.65 -19.60
C ALA A 178 -11.20 5.44 -19.01
N ASN A 179 -12.11 5.93 -19.86
CA ASN A 179 -13.30 6.65 -19.40
C ASN A 179 -14.23 5.77 -18.54
N ARG A 180 -14.40 4.50 -18.90
CA ARG A 180 -15.21 3.55 -18.14
C ARG A 180 -14.59 3.26 -16.76
N ILE A 181 -13.27 3.09 -16.69
CA ILE A 181 -12.53 2.92 -15.44
C ILE A 181 -12.67 4.15 -14.56
N CYS A 182 -12.44 5.35 -15.10
CA CYS A 182 -12.57 6.61 -14.36
C CYS A 182 -13.97 6.78 -13.76
N LYS A 183 -15.04 6.40 -14.48
CA LYS A 183 -16.41 6.45 -13.95
C LYS A 183 -16.57 5.65 -12.67
N PHE A 184 -16.03 4.43 -12.61
CA PHE A 184 -16.10 3.60 -11.40
C PHE A 184 -15.26 4.18 -10.26
N VAL A 185 -14.07 4.71 -10.55
CA VAL A 185 -13.22 5.36 -9.53
C VAL A 185 -13.93 6.58 -8.92
N ILE A 186 -14.50 7.45 -9.76
CA ILE A 186 -15.19 8.66 -9.33
C ILE A 186 -16.51 8.34 -8.60
N ALA A 187 -17.23 7.30 -9.02
CA ALA A 187 -18.46 6.88 -8.34
C ALA A 187 -18.22 6.51 -6.87
N HIS A 188 -17.06 5.94 -6.55
CA HIS A 188 -16.76 5.39 -5.22
C HIS A 188 -15.70 6.16 -4.44
N CYS A 189 -15.19 7.29 -4.95
CA CYS A 189 -14.06 8.01 -4.34
C CYS A 189 -14.32 8.52 -2.90
N ASN A 190 -15.59 8.62 -2.49
CA ASN A 190 -16.00 9.03 -1.14
C ASN A 190 -16.56 7.84 -0.32
N ASP A 191 -16.53 6.60 -0.85
CA ASP A 191 -17.02 5.41 -0.14
C ASP A 191 -15.90 4.88 0.78
N GLU A 192 -16.20 4.60 2.06
CA GLU A 192 -15.24 4.02 3.02
C GLU A 192 -14.66 2.67 2.55
N ARG A 193 -15.41 1.96 1.70
CA ARG A 193 -15.03 0.71 1.05
C ARG A 193 -14.70 0.91 -0.43
N MET A 194 -14.25 2.11 -0.82
CA MET A 194 -13.92 2.50 -2.20
C MET A 194 -13.20 1.39 -2.98
N LEU A 195 -12.08 0.88 -2.44
CA LEU A 195 -11.27 -0.13 -3.12
C LEU A 195 -12.05 -1.44 -3.38
N ASN A 196 -12.96 -1.82 -2.49
CA ASN A 196 -13.80 -3.01 -2.65
C ASN A 196 -14.91 -2.77 -3.68
N ARG A 197 -15.52 -1.58 -3.68
CA ARG A 197 -16.54 -1.19 -4.66
C ARG A 197 -15.98 -1.16 -6.08
N ILE A 198 -14.83 -0.51 -6.26
CA ILE A 198 -14.10 -0.44 -7.53
C ILE A 198 -13.74 -1.84 -8.01
N HIS A 199 -13.22 -2.71 -7.13
CA HIS A 199 -12.90 -4.09 -7.47
C HIS A 199 -14.12 -4.85 -8.00
N ASN A 200 -15.26 -4.73 -7.33
CA ASN A 200 -16.49 -5.41 -7.72
C ASN A 200 -17.03 -4.90 -9.07
N ASP A 201 -16.99 -3.59 -9.29
CA ASP A 201 -17.39 -3.00 -10.57
C ASP A 201 -16.50 -3.46 -11.73
N PHE A 202 -15.20 -3.60 -11.49
CA PHE A 202 -14.27 -4.11 -12.49
C PHE A 202 -14.50 -5.59 -12.77
N LYS A 203 -14.70 -6.42 -11.74
CA LYS A 203 -15.02 -7.85 -11.88
C LYS A 203 -16.25 -8.08 -12.77
N ASN A 204 -17.23 -7.18 -12.69
CA ASN A 204 -18.45 -7.25 -13.49
C ASN A 204 -18.30 -6.63 -14.90
N SER A 205 -17.24 -5.87 -15.18
CA SER A 205 -17.09 -5.07 -16.40
C SER A 205 -15.94 -5.48 -17.32
N PHE A 206 -14.92 -6.17 -16.81
CA PHE A 206 -13.70 -6.50 -17.55
C PHE A 206 -13.31 -7.97 -17.36
N ASN A 207 -12.93 -8.64 -18.46
CA ASN A 207 -12.47 -10.03 -18.39
C ASN A 207 -11.10 -10.15 -17.70
N ASN A 208 -10.24 -9.15 -17.86
CA ASN A 208 -8.92 -9.05 -17.21
C ASN A 208 -8.96 -8.11 -15.98
N TYR A 209 -10.07 -8.11 -15.23
CA TYR A 209 -10.29 -7.17 -14.12
C TYR A 209 -9.15 -7.11 -13.10
N SER A 210 -8.42 -8.22 -12.88
CA SER A 210 -7.29 -8.26 -11.95
C SER A 210 -6.16 -7.33 -12.38
N GLU A 211 -5.80 -7.31 -13.66
CA GLU A 211 -4.75 -6.42 -14.21
C GLU A 211 -5.22 -4.97 -14.17
N VAL A 212 -6.46 -4.72 -14.60
CA VAL A 212 -7.09 -3.39 -14.55
C VAL A 212 -7.11 -2.83 -13.13
N TYR A 213 -7.38 -3.68 -12.14
CA TYR A 213 -7.41 -3.30 -10.75
C TYR A 213 -6.02 -2.97 -10.18
N GLU A 214 -4.99 -3.73 -10.54
CA GLU A 214 -3.60 -3.42 -10.15
C GLU A 214 -3.11 -2.11 -10.78
N ASP A 215 -3.42 -1.88 -12.06
CA ASP A 215 -3.08 -0.64 -12.76
C ASP A 215 -3.73 0.57 -12.09
N VAL A 216 -5.02 0.47 -11.76
CA VAL A 216 -5.74 1.54 -11.06
C VAL A 216 -5.17 1.78 -9.66
N LYS A 217 -4.84 0.74 -8.90
CA LYS A 217 -4.18 0.89 -7.59
C LYS A 217 -2.83 1.60 -7.72
N SER A 218 -2.04 1.26 -8.73
CA SER A 218 -0.75 1.91 -9.00
C SER A 218 -0.92 3.40 -9.29
N ILE A 219 -1.92 3.79 -10.08
CA ILE A 219 -2.18 5.20 -10.38
C ILE A 219 -2.73 5.93 -9.14
N LEU A 220 -3.65 5.34 -8.38
CA LEU A 220 -4.17 5.90 -7.14
C LEU A 220 -3.06 6.08 -6.08
N GLU A 221 -2.13 5.14 -5.97
CA GLU A 221 -0.97 5.29 -5.07
C GLU A 221 -0.13 6.50 -5.48
N LYS A 222 0.13 6.69 -6.78
CA LYS A 222 0.86 7.87 -7.29
C LYS A 222 0.12 9.17 -7.02
N PHE A 223 -1.21 9.18 -7.16
CA PHE A 223 -2.06 10.34 -6.84
C PHE A 223 -1.96 10.72 -5.37
N VAL A 224 -2.11 9.76 -4.46
CA VAL A 224 -1.95 10.00 -3.02
C VAL A 224 -0.54 10.49 -2.67
N GLN A 225 0.48 9.90 -3.29
CA GLN A 225 1.86 10.34 -3.10
C GLN A 225 2.09 11.78 -3.60
N SER A 226 1.44 12.19 -4.69
CA SER A 226 1.54 13.57 -5.20
C SER A 226 0.89 14.55 -4.22
N LYS A 227 -0.32 14.26 -3.71
CA LYS A 227 -1.00 15.07 -2.68
C LYS A 227 -0.16 15.18 -1.40
N SER A 228 0.47 14.09 -0.95
CA SER A 228 1.37 14.11 0.21
C SER A 228 2.60 15.01 -0.01
N LYS A 229 3.18 15.01 -1.21
CA LYS A 229 4.30 15.91 -1.56
C LYS A 229 3.86 17.37 -1.55
N VAL A 230 2.66 17.67 -2.07
CA VAL A 230 2.08 19.03 -2.04
C VAL A 230 1.87 19.49 -0.60
N ALA A 231 1.26 18.67 0.26
CA ALA A 231 1.05 18.99 1.67
C ALA A 231 2.37 19.22 2.43
N LYS A 232 3.40 18.41 2.15
CA LYS A 232 4.75 18.61 2.72
C LYS A 232 5.37 19.93 2.26
N ARG A 233 5.25 20.25 0.98
CA ARG A 233 5.74 21.53 0.42
C ARG A 233 5.03 22.71 1.04
N GLU A 234 3.71 22.65 1.20
CA GLU A 234 2.93 23.69 1.87
C GLU A 234 3.38 23.89 3.33
N SER A 235 3.53 22.81 4.09
CA SER A 235 4.04 22.87 5.46
C SER A 235 5.43 23.51 5.54
N GLN A 236 6.33 23.18 4.63
CA GLN A 236 7.67 23.79 4.53
C GLN A 236 7.59 25.29 4.23
N VAL A 237 6.77 25.70 3.26
CA VAL A 237 6.58 27.11 2.90
C VAL A 237 5.98 27.89 4.06
N ARG A 238 4.97 27.34 4.75
CA ARG A 238 4.34 27.95 5.93
C ARG A 238 5.31 28.13 7.09
N SER A 239 6.11 27.10 7.38
CA SER A 239 7.15 27.17 8.42
C SER A 239 8.21 28.22 8.09
N PHE A 240 8.72 28.22 6.85
CA PHE A 240 9.66 29.23 6.38
C PHE A 240 9.09 30.64 6.49
N PHE A 241 7.81 30.83 6.11
CA PHE A 241 7.17 32.12 6.21
C PHE A 241 7.11 32.63 7.66
N GLY A 242 6.70 31.77 8.60
CA GLY A 242 6.65 32.12 10.03
C GLY A 242 8.01 32.51 10.62
N GLN A 243 9.10 31.90 10.12
CA GLN A 243 10.46 32.21 10.57
C GLN A 243 10.96 33.55 10.03
N HIS A 244 10.67 33.85 8.76
CA HIS A 244 11.32 34.95 8.04
C HIS A 244 10.45 36.20 7.83
N PHE A 245 9.13 36.11 7.94
CA PHE A 245 8.19 37.20 7.69
C PHE A 245 7.31 37.50 8.90
N GLN A 246 7.88 38.23 9.88
CA GLN A 246 7.19 38.58 11.14
C GLN A 246 6.55 39.98 11.13
N LYS A 247 6.90 40.83 10.15
CA LYS A 247 6.36 42.20 10.06
C LYS A 247 4.94 42.17 9.54
N LYS A 248 4.09 43.05 10.09
CA LYS A 248 2.66 43.17 9.75
C LYS A 248 2.40 43.26 8.24
N ILE A 249 3.22 44.03 7.51
CA ILE A 249 3.12 44.18 6.05
C ILE A 249 3.10 42.82 5.31
N TYR A 250 3.80 41.80 5.81
CA TYR A 250 3.81 40.47 5.20
C TYR A 250 2.73 39.56 5.77
N VAL A 251 2.49 39.63 7.09
CA VAL A 251 1.53 38.76 7.79
C VAL A 251 0.11 39.01 7.31
N ASP A 252 -0.23 40.27 6.99
CA ASP A 252 -1.57 40.65 6.51
C ASP A 252 -1.91 40.02 5.14
N CYS A 253 -0.90 39.71 4.31
CA CYS A 253 -1.07 39.03 3.01
C CYS A 253 -0.40 37.65 2.97
N LYS A 254 -0.30 37.00 4.14
CA LYS A 254 0.43 35.74 4.30
C LYS A 254 -0.09 34.65 3.36
N GLU A 255 -1.41 34.48 3.31
CA GLU A 255 -2.02 33.38 2.55
C GLU A 255 -1.83 33.60 1.04
N GLU A 256 -1.93 34.83 0.56
CA GLU A 256 -1.69 35.19 -0.83
C GLU A 256 -0.24 34.92 -1.25
N ILE A 257 0.74 35.27 -0.40
CA ILE A 257 2.16 34.98 -0.67
C ILE A 257 2.40 33.47 -0.74
N ILE A 258 1.87 32.70 0.22
CA ILE A 258 2.00 31.24 0.25
C ILE A 258 1.39 30.64 -1.03
N GLN A 259 0.19 31.08 -1.42
CA GLN A 259 -0.48 30.58 -2.62
C GLN A 259 0.29 30.92 -3.90
N ILE A 260 0.89 32.12 -4.01
CA ILE A 260 1.76 32.49 -5.12
C ILE A 260 2.95 31.53 -5.22
N ILE A 261 3.58 31.17 -4.10
CA ILE A 261 4.73 30.25 -4.07
C ILE A 261 4.33 28.82 -4.44
N LEU A 262 3.16 28.36 -3.99
CA LEU A 262 2.70 26.98 -4.22
C LEU A 262 2.19 26.75 -5.65
N LYS A 263 1.48 27.74 -6.22
CA LYS A 263 0.85 27.61 -7.54
C LYS A 263 1.76 28.00 -8.70
N SER A 264 2.87 28.68 -8.44
CA SER A 264 3.78 29.09 -9.52
C SER A 264 4.67 27.94 -10.00
N GLU A 265 4.73 27.78 -11.32
CA GLU A 265 5.58 26.81 -12.02
C GLU A 265 6.93 27.42 -12.43
N THR A 266 7.06 28.75 -12.44
CA THR A 266 8.26 29.47 -12.87
C THR A 266 8.63 30.59 -11.89
N LYS A 267 9.91 30.94 -11.85
CA LYS A 267 10.41 32.11 -11.09
C LYS A 267 9.73 33.41 -11.50
N GLN A 268 9.44 33.56 -12.80
CA GLN A 268 8.76 34.72 -13.36
C GLN A 268 7.31 34.84 -12.87
N GLN A 269 6.56 33.72 -12.80
CA GLN A 269 5.21 33.71 -12.23
C GLN A 269 5.19 34.13 -10.76
N VAL A 270 6.18 33.68 -9.96
CA VAL A 270 6.31 34.12 -8.57
C VAL A 270 6.49 35.64 -8.50
N ASN A 271 7.43 36.19 -9.27
CA ASN A 271 7.70 37.62 -9.28
C ASN A 271 6.46 38.44 -9.73
N ASN A 272 5.79 38.01 -10.79
CA ASN A 272 4.59 38.67 -11.30
C ASN A 272 3.42 38.58 -10.30
N GLY A 273 3.27 37.45 -9.61
CA GLY A 273 2.28 37.29 -8.55
C GLY A 273 2.53 38.25 -7.39
N LEU A 274 3.79 38.37 -6.95
CA LEU A 274 4.16 39.29 -5.88
C LEU A 274 3.98 40.76 -6.27
N LEU A 275 4.27 41.15 -7.52
CA LEU A 275 4.03 42.51 -8.03
C LEU A 275 2.55 42.89 -8.10
N LYS A 276 1.65 41.90 -8.28
CA LYS A 276 0.20 42.12 -8.20
C LYS A 276 -0.26 42.34 -6.76
N LEU A 277 0.40 41.70 -5.80
CA LEU A 277 0.06 41.78 -4.38
C LEU A 277 0.63 43.05 -3.72
N TYR A 278 1.85 43.43 -4.08
CA TYR A 278 2.51 44.64 -3.60
C TYR A 278 2.96 45.52 -4.77
N SER A 279 2.43 46.74 -4.82
CA SER A 279 2.86 47.74 -5.81
C SER A 279 4.27 48.28 -5.54
N ASP A 280 4.77 48.12 -4.31
CA ASP A 280 6.13 48.54 -3.92
C ASP A 280 7.17 47.48 -4.33
N GLY A 281 7.97 47.83 -5.35
CA GLY A 281 9.03 46.97 -5.86
C GLY A 281 10.13 46.63 -4.84
N THR A 282 10.34 47.45 -3.80
CA THR A 282 11.31 47.16 -2.74
C THR A 282 10.81 46.04 -1.82
N VAL A 283 9.52 46.05 -1.50
CA VAL A 283 8.84 44.99 -0.72
C VAL A 283 8.88 43.68 -1.50
N VAL A 284 8.53 43.72 -2.80
CA VAL A 284 8.61 42.55 -3.67
C VAL A 284 10.04 42.01 -3.76
N SER A 285 11.04 42.88 -3.95
CA SER A 285 12.44 42.47 -4.02
C SER A 285 12.89 41.78 -2.73
N HIS A 286 12.48 42.29 -1.57
CA HIS A 286 12.79 41.68 -0.28
C HIS A 286 12.14 40.30 -0.14
N ILE A 287 10.86 40.17 -0.45
CA ILE A 287 10.15 38.88 -0.41
C ILE A 287 10.84 37.89 -1.33
N TYR A 288 11.05 38.28 -2.60
CA TYR A 288 11.63 37.42 -3.64
C TYR A 288 13.03 36.91 -3.28
N LYS A 289 13.91 37.79 -2.75
CA LYS A 289 15.25 37.39 -2.26
C LYS A 289 15.15 36.42 -1.08
N THR A 290 14.23 36.67 -0.16
CA THR A 290 14.08 35.86 1.05
C THR A 290 13.55 34.46 0.72
N ILE A 291 12.60 34.33 -0.21
CA ILE A 291 12.04 33.03 -0.62
C ILE A 291 12.90 32.26 -1.64
N GLN A 292 14.03 32.81 -2.08
CA GLN A 292 14.91 32.19 -3.07
C GLN A 292 15.25 30.71 -2.77
N PRO A 293 15.50 30.29 -1.51
CA PRO A 293 15.72 28.89 -1.18
C PRO A 293 14.53 27.97 -1.51
N LEU A 294 13.29 28.49 -1.42
CA LEU A 294 12.06 27.74 -1.70
C LEU A 294 11.76 27.60 -3.19
N ILE A 295 12.25 28.54 -4.01
CA ILE A 295 11.95 28.60 -5.45
C ILE A 295 13.16 28.27 -6.32
N ARG A 296 14.26 27.78 -5.74
CA ARG A 296 15.53 27.56 -6.44
C ARG A 296 15.39 26.65 -7.65
N GLU A 297 14.62 25.58 -7.48
CA GLU A 297 14.38 24.53 -8.47
C GLU A 297 13.37 24.93 -9.56
N LEU A 298 12.67 26.07 -9.39
CA LEU A 298 11.79 26.56 -10.45
C LEU A 298 12.62 27.04 -11.65
N PRO A 299 12.20 26.72 -12.88
CA PRO A 299 12.86 27.22 -14.08
C PRO A 299 12.86 28.76 -14.09
N GLY A 300 14.01 29.33 -14.46
CA GLY A 300 14.08 30.72 -14.87
C GLY A 300 13.58 30.77 -16.30
N LYS A 301 12.47 31.48 -16.53
CA LYS A 301 12.26 32.07 -17.85
C LYS A 301 12.88 33.46 -17.80
#